data_AF-A0A945AV90-F1
#
_entry.id   AF-A0A945AV90-F1
#
_cell.length_a   1.000
_cell.length_b   1.000
_cell.length_c   1.000
_cell.angle_alpha   90.00
_cell.angle_beta   90.00
_cell.angle_gamma   90.00
#
_symmetry.space_group_name_H-M   'P 1'
#
loop_
_entity.id
_entity.type
_entity.pdbx_description
1 polymer ?
#
loop_
_entity_poly.entity_id
_entity_poly.type
_entity_poly.pdbx_seq_one_letter_code
_entity_poly.pdbx_strand_id
1 'polypeptide(L)'
;PQARAPFRVVDAGQQRKAMSLLTEQVFSDQSYQFPPEFYNQLVSTRWIHWGAVDVDRPDYPVHEAVLMWQKRMLQQLLDTRTLTRLADNGLKVDPKDDRFTSAELLRTLTDSIYSEVYKLETGEYSDRAPAISSLRRNLQAETLSALGKLALGVGSRITLSSVSFSSRSSVAAPDARSLANYQLKRLQKQVVKVLKQSEQKSSKLVLDDATRAHLESVIRRVDAILRAEIMTSAP
;
A
#
# COMPACT_ATOMS: atom_id res chain seq x y z
N PRO A 1 23.02 -17.13 35.24
CA PRO A 1 24.02 -16.13 34.79
C PRO A 1 24.30 -16.05 33.27
N GLN A 2 23.95 -17.05 32.44
CA GLN A 2 24.13 -17.02 30.97
C GLN A 2 22.81 -17.11 30.19
N ALA A 3 21.70 -16.65 30.76
CA ALA A 3 20.40 -16.71 30.09
C ALA A 3 20.35 -15.68 28.96
N ARG A 4 19.86 -16.10 27.77
CA ARG A 4 19.58 -15.17 26.67
C ARG A 4 18.53 -14.16 27.13
N ALA A 5 18.67 -12.92 26.67
CA ALA A 5 17.66 -11.90 26.90
C ALA A 5 16.28 -12.44 26.45
N PRO A 6 15.22 -12.26 27.25
CA PRO A 6 13.89 -12.82 26.95
C PRO A 6 13.27 -12.20 25.70
N PHE A 7 13.75 -11.02 25.29
CA PHE A 7 13.33 -10.34 24.08
C PHE A 7 14.55 -9.78 23.35
N ARG A 8 14.60 -10.00 22.04
CA ARG A 8 15.55 -9.38 21.12
C ARG A 8 14.79 -8.83 19.93
N VAL A 9 15.05 -7.58 19.59
CA VAL A 9 14.49 -6.95 18.38
C VAL A 9 15.04 -7.69 17.15
N VAL A 10 14.18 -7.89 16.14
CA VAL A 10 14.60 -8.51 14.87
C VAL A 10 15.64 -7.62 14.21
N ASP A 11 16.68 -8.23 13.66
CA ASP A 11 17.74 -7.51 12.94
C ASP A 11 17.17 -6.58 11.85
N ALA A 12 17.72 -5.37 11.75
CA ALA A 12 17.24 -4.38 10.79
C ALA A 12 17.43 -4.84 9.34
N GLY A 13 18.55 -5.51 9.04
CA GLY A 13 18.84 -6.09 7.74
C GLY A 13 17.82 -7.17 7.35
N GLN A 14 17.42 -8.03 8.29
CA GLN A 14 16.37 -9.02 8.05
C GLN A 14 15.01 -8.37 7.73
N GLN A 15 14.64 -7.29 8.44
CA GLN A 15 13.41 -6.56 8.18
C GLN A 15 13.41 -5.91 6.79
N ARG A 16 14.54 -5.32 6.38
CA ARG A 16 14.70 -4.74 5.03
C ARG A 16 14.64 -5.79 3.93
N LYS A 17 15.27 -6.95 4.12
CA LYS A 17 15.17 -8.08 3.18
C LYS A 17 13.72 -8.55 3.00
N ALA A 18 12.97 -8.63 4.10
CA ALA A 18 11.54 -8.96 4.03
C ALA A 18 10.75 -7.89 3.25
N MET A 19 11.05 -6.60 3.48
CA MET A 19 10.44 -5.52 2.71
C MET A 19 10.77 -5.62 1.23
N SER A 20 12.03 -5.83 0.84
CA SER A 20 12.43 -6.02 -0.56
C SER A 20 11.65 -7.15 -1.22
N LEU A 21 11.56 -8.30 -0.56
CA LEU A 21 10.79 -9.44 -1.06
C LEU A 21 9.31 -9.08 -1.30
N LEU A 22 8.67 -8.39 -0.35
CA LEU A 22 7.27 -7.99 -0.50
C LEU A 22 7.08 -6.97 -1.64
N THR A 23 8.00 -6.01 -1.75
CA THR A 23 7.93 -5.00 -2.83
C THR A 23 8.11 -5.62 -4.21
N GLU A 24 9.00 -6.60 -4.33
CA GLU A 24 9.30 -7.26 -5.61
C GLU A 24 8.22 -8.29 -5.97
N GLN A 25 7.79 -9.12 -5.02
CA GLN A 25 6.96 -10.29 -5.33
C GLN A 25 5.47 -10.03 -5.17
N VAL A 26 5.06 -9.21 -4.20
CA VAL A 26 3.63 -9.00 -3.90
C VAL A 26 3.12 -7.70 -4.51
N PHE A 27 3.84 -6.61 -4.30
CA PHE A 27 3.37 -5.27 -4.69
C PHE A 27 3.69 -4.90 -6.13
N SER A 28 4.71 -5.50 -6.74
CA SER A 28 5.02 -5.34 -8.17
C SER A 28 3.90 -5.91 -9.05
N ASP A 29 3.62 -5.28 -10.19
CA ASP A 29 2.76 -5.88 -11.21
C ASP A 29 3.47 -6.90 -12.09
N GLN A 30 4.81 -6.87 -12.13
CA GLN A 30 5.62 -7.78 -12.92
C GLN A 30 5.38 -9.25 -12.52
N SER A 31 5.11 -9.51 -11.24
CA SER A 31 4.82 -10.84 -10.70
C SER A 31 3.49 -11.44 -11.21
N TYR A 32 2.64 -10.63 -11.84
CA TYR A 32 1.33 -11.04 -12.34
C TYR A 32 1.25 -10.96 -13.87
N GLN A 33 2.38 -10.97 -14.57
CA GLN A 33 2.40 -11.03 -16.03
C GLN A 33 2.35 -12.48 -16.52
N PHE A 34 1.16 -13.06 -16.50
CA PHE A 34 0.91 -14.39 -17.07
C PHE A 34 0.34 -14.29 -18.49
N PRO A 35 0.58 -15.30 -19.34
CA PRO A 35 -0.05 -15.37 -20.66
C PRO A 35 -1.59 -15.35 -20.56
N PRO A 36 -2.31 -14.71 -21.49
CA PRO A 36 -3.78 -14.69 -21.49
C PRO A 36 -4.40 -16.08 -21.44
N GLU A 37 -3.76 -17.08 -22.05
CA GLU A 37 -4.20 -18.47 -22.06
C GLU A 37 -4.25 -19.05 -20.63
N PHE A 38 -3.29 -18.68 -19.78
CA PHE A 38 -3.26 -19.11 -18.39
C PHE A 38 -4.42 -18.51 -17.60
N TYR A 39 -4.67 -17.21 -17.76
CA TYR A 39 -5.77 -16.54 -17.07
C TYR A 39 -7.14 -17.13 -17.43
N ASN A 40 -7.34 -17.47 -18.70
CA ASN A 40 -8.56 -18.10 -19.17
C ASN A 40 -8.74 -19.56 -18.70
N GLN A 41 -7.70 -20.18 -18.14
CA GLN A 41 -7.77 -21.52 -17.54
C GLN A 41 -8.04 -21.50 -16.03
N LEU A 42 -8.01 -20.33 -15.38
CA LEU A 42 -8.31 -20.19 -13.94
C LEU A 42 -9.81 -20.25 -13.62
N VAL A 43 -10.66 -20.30 -14.63
CA VAL A 43 -12.13 -20.32 -14.47
C VAL A 43 -12.59 -21.56 -13.72
N SER A 44 -13.64 -21.42 -12.92
CA SER A 44 -14.23 -22.55 -12.21
C SER A 44 -14.91 -23.51 -13.18
N THR A 45 -15.01 -24.78 -12.76
CA THR A 45 -15.76 -25.77 -13.55
C THR A 45 -17.23 -25.40 -13.58
N ARG A 46 -17.89 -25.54 -14.74
CA ARG A 46 -19.35 -25.38 -14.86
C ARG A 46 -20.16 -26.53 -14.27
N TRP A 47 -19.49 -27.53 -13.68
CA TRP A 47 -20.16 -28.65 -13.06
C TRP A 47 -20.70 -28.24 -11.69
N ILE A 48 -22.03 -28.24 -11.55
CA ILE A 48 -22.74 -27.91 -10.33
C ILE A 48 -23.15 -29.21 -9.64
N HIS A 49 -22.75 -29.37 -8.39
CA HIS A 49 -23.19 -30.44 -7.51
C HIS A 49 -23.65 -29.86 -6.18
N TRP A 50 -24.21 -30.70 -5.30
CA TRP A 50 -24.79 -30.29 -4.00
C TRP A 50 -23.83 -29.59 -3.02
N GLY A 51 -22.52 -29.54 -3.33
CA GLY A 51 -21.51 -28.81 -2.58
C GLY A 51 -20.77 -27.74 -3.40
N ALA A 52 -21.23 -27.49 -4.63
CA ALA A 52 -20.69 -26.41 -5.45
C ALA A 52 -21.20 -25.06 -4.91
N VAL A 53 -20.32 -24.06 -4.92
CA VAL A 53 -20.68 -22.68 -4.59
C VAL A 53 -21.18 -22.01 -5.86
N ASP A 54 -22.34 -21.34 -5.80
CA ASP A 54 -22.80 -20.52 -6.91
C ASP A 54 -21.76 -19.45 -7.24
N VAL A 55 -21.37 -19.39 -8.50
CA VAL A 55 -20.38 -18.43 -9.00
C VAL A 55 -21.11 -17.24 -9.61
N ASP A 56 -20.92 -16.05 -9.03
CA ASP A 56 -21.55 -14.80 -9.52
C ASP A 56 -21.11 -14.41 -10.94
N ARG A 57 -19.92 -14.86 -11.36
CA ARG A 57 -19.38 -14.63 -12.71
C ARG A 57 -18.61 -15.84 -13.25
N PRO A 58 -18.66 -16.10 -14.57
CA PRO A 58 -18.03 -17.27 -15.18
C PRO A 58 -16.52 -17.10 -15.43
N ASP A 59 -16.01 -15.88 -15.50
CA ASP A 59 -14.59 -15.55 -15.69
C ASP A 59 -13.86 -15.43 -14.34
N TYR A 60 -12.53 -15.57 -14.34
CA TYR A 60 -11.77 -15.53 -13.09
C TYR A 60 -11.47 -14.09 -12.62
N PRO A 61 -11.86 -13.74 -11.37
CA PRO A 61 -11.20 -12.90 -10.38
C PRO A 61 -10.06 -11.90 -10.59
N VAL A 62 -9.29 -11.83 -11.68
CA VAL A 62 -7.83 -11.53 -11.58
C VAL A 62 -7.52 -10.31 -10.72
N HIS A 63 -8.13 -9.16 -10.99
CA HIS A 63 -7.90 -7.93 -10.22
C HIS A 63 -8.27 -8.07 -8.74
N GLU A 64 -9.41 -8.68 -8.43
CA GLU A 64 -9.88 -8.87 -7.06
C GLU A 64 -9.01 -9.89 -6.32
N ALA A 65 -8.64 -10.99 -6.98
CA ALA A 65 -7.81 -12.05 -6.43
C ALA A 65 -6.40 -11.52 -6.07
N VAL A 66 -5.78 -10.78 -6.98
CA VAL A 66 -4.47 -10.14 -6.75
C VAL A 66 -4.58 -9.10 -5.63
N LEU A 67 -5.57 -8.20 -5.72
CA LEU A 67 -5.75 -7.14 -4.75
C LEU A 67 -6.02 -7.68 -3.34
N MET A 68 -6.77 -8.78 -3.20
CA MET A 68 -7.02 -9.42 -1.91
C MET A 68 -5.71 -9.75 -1.18
N TRP A 69 -4.75 -10.37 -1.86
CA TRP A 69 -3.47 -10.74 -1.25
C TRP A 69 -2.60 -9.52 -0.95
N GLN A 70 -2.52 -8.58 -1.88
CA GLN A 70 -1.79 -7.33 -1.68
C GLN A 70 -2.35 -6.54 -0.49
N LYS A 71 -3.68 -6.46 -0.38
CA LYS A 71 -4.39 -5.78 0.70
C LYS A 71 -4.13 -6.43 2.06
N ARG A 72 -4.09 -7.77 2.14
CA ARG A 72 -3.74 -8.48 3.39
C ARG A 72 -2.32 -8.13 3.86
N MET A 73 -1.36 -8.13 2.95
CA MET A 73 0.03 -7.74 3.28
C MET A 73 0.13 -6.27 3.68
N LEU A 74 -0.53 -5.39 2.93
CA LEU A 74 -0.60 -3.96 3.23
C LEU A 74 -1.20 -3.71 4.63
N GLN A 75 -2.29 -4.38 4.97
CA GLN A 75 -2.92 -4.29 6.29
C GLN A 75 -1.99 -4.76 7.40
N GLN A 76 -1.24 -5.84 7.19
CA GLN A 76 -0.30 -6.36 8.19
C GLN A 76 0.84 -5.37 8.47
N LEU A 77 1.37 -4.75 7.42
CA LEU A 77 2.45 -3.75 7.53
C LEU A 77 1.95 -2.45 8.19
N LEU A 78 0.74 -2.02 7.86
CA LEU A 78 0.14 -0.79 8.38
C LEU A 78 -0.69 -0.98 9.66
N ASP A 79 -0.70 -2.19 10.23
CA ASP A 79 -1.42 -2.48 11.47
C ASP A 79 -0.85 -1.65 12.63
N THR A 80 -1.72 -1.09 13.46
CA THR A 80 -1.31 -0.22 14.57
C THR A 80 -0.34 -0.93 15.51
N ARG A 81 -0.49 -2.24 15.75
CA ARG A 81 0.43 -3.00 16.61
C ARG A 81 1.82 -3.09 15.98
N THR A 82 1.90 -3.29 14.67
CA THR A 82 3.17 -3.31 13.93
C THR A 82 3.88 -1.96 14.06
N LEU A 83 3.16 -0.86 13.81
CA LEU A 83 3.71 0.49 13.85
C LEU A 83 4.13 0.91 15.28
N THR A 84 3.35 0.58 16.30
CA THR A 84 3.72 0.84 17.70
C THR A 84 4.95 0.03 18.11
N ARG A 85 5.05 -1.24 17.69
CA ARG A 85 6.25 -2.04 17.95
C ARG A 85 7.50 -1.47 17.28
N LEU A 86 7.38 -0.94 16.06
CA LEU A 86 8.48 -0.26 15.39
C LEU A 86 8.89 1.02 16.10
N ALA A 87 7.93 1.78 16.66
CA ALA A 87 8.23 2.93 17.50
C ALA A 87 8.95 2.51 18.80
N ASP A 88 8.44 1.48 19.49
CA ASP A 88 9.03 0.95 20.72
C ASP A 88 10.44 0.39 20.52
N ASN A 89 10.75 -0.15 19.34
CA ASN A 89 12.10 -0.60 19.02
C ASN A 89 13.12 0.52 19.18
N GLY A 90 12.69 1.79 19.07
CA GLY A 90 13.56 2.93 19.29
C GLY A 90 14.04 3.10 20.74
N LEU A 91 13.35 2.47 21.69
CA LEU A 91 13.72 2.43 23.11
C LEU A 91 14.46 1.14 23.48
N LYS A 92 14.46 0.13 22.59
CA LYS A 92 14.96 -1.23 22.84
C LYS A 92 16.27 -1.54 22.11
N VAL A 93 16.66 -0.69 21.16
CA VAL A 93 17.90 -0.78 20.39
C VAL A 93 18.77 0.41 20.78
N ASP A 94 20.07 0.19 20.98
CA ASP A 94 21.01 1.27 21.29
C ASP A 94 20.95 2.34 20.19
N PRO A 95 20.97 3.65 20.52
CA PRO A 95 20.95 4.70 19.51
C PRO A 95 22.07 4.61 18.45
N LYS A 96 23.17 3.92 18.74
CA LYS A 96 24.28 3.68 17.80
C LYS A 96 24.04 2.49 16.87
N ASP A 97 23.13 1.59 17.24
CA ASP A 97 22.84 0.39 16.47
C ASP A 97 21.78 0.68 15.40
N ASP A 98 21.91 -0.02 14.27
CA ASP A 98 20.96 0.11 13.16
C ASP A 98 19.60 -0.50 13.52
N ARG A 99 18.52 0.22 13.17
CA ARG A 99 17.15 -0.19 13.44
C ARG A 99 16.24 0.18 12.27
N PHE A 100 15.34 -0.74 11.93
CA PHE A 100 14.27 -0.48 10.98
C PHE A 100 13.17 0.36 11.66
N THR A 101 12.70 1.41 10.99
CA THR A 101 11.80 2.41 11.59
C THR A 101 10.45 2.50 10.88
N SER A 102 9.42 3.02 11.56
CA SER A 102 8.12 3.31 10.95
C SER A 102 8.22 4.29 9.79
N ALA A 103 9.13 5.27 9.87
CA ALA A 103 9.38 6.23 8.79
C ALA A 103 9.98 5.53 7.56
N GLU A 104 10.93 4.62 7.78
CA GLU A 104 11.52 3.81 6.71
C GLU A 104 10.47 2.90 6.08
N LEU A 105 9.64 2.20 6.87
CA LEU A 105 8.54 1.36 6.38
C LEU A 105 7.59 2.13 5.47
N LEU A 106 7.02 3.24 5.96
CA LEU A 106 6.02 4.01 5.22
C LEU A 106 6.60 4.63 3.94
N ARG A 107 7.86 5.09 4.00
CA ARG A 107 8.56 5.62 2.83
C ARG A 107 8.80 4.52 1.79
N THR A 108 9.44 3.42 2.16
CA THR A 108 9.76 2.30 1.24
C THR A 108 8.50 1.74 0.60
N LEU A 109 7.45 1.53 1.39
CA LEU A 109 6.16 1.06 0.91
C LEU A 109 5.56 2.02 -0.12
N THR A 110 5.44 3.31 0.22
CA THR A 110 4.85 4.33 -0.67
C THR A 110 5.68 4.48 -1.95
N ASP A 111 7.01 4.52 -1.83
CA ASP A 111 7.91 4.69 -2.97
C ASP A 111 7.88 3.48 -3.92
N SER A 112 7.73 2.26 -3.38
CA SER A 112 7.62 1.03 -4.16
C SER A 112 6.28 0.89 -4.88
N ILE A 113 5.17 1.29 -4.24
CA ILE A 113 3.81 1.14 -4.79
C ILE A 113 3.51 2.24 -5.81
N TYR A 114 4.13 3.40 -5.66
CA TYR A 114 4.03 4.55 -6.58
C TYR A 114 5.33 4.75 -7.38
N SER A 115 6.07 3.67 -7.66
CA SER A 115 7.33 3.77 -8.41
C SER A 115 7.14 4.41 -9.78
N GLU A 116 6.00 4.20 -10.41
CA GLU A 116 5.61 4.81 -11.69
C GLU A 116 5.42 6.33 -11.58
N VAL A 117 5.17 6.86 -10.39
CA VAL A 117 5.03 8.31 -10.16
C VAL A 117 6.38 8.93 -9.77
N TYR A 118 7.21 8.20 -9.03
CA TYR A 118 8.53 8.68 -8.60
C TYR A 118 9.62 8.50 -9.65
N LYS A 119 9.51 7.48 -10.50
CA LYS A 119 10.46 7.09 -11.55
C LYS A 119 9.75 6.98 -12.89
N LEU A 120 8.83 7.91 -13.18
CA LEU A 120 8.09 7.90 -14.43
C LEU A 120 9.04 8.05 -15.61
N GLU A 121 8.99 7.10 -16.53
CA GLU A 121 9.72 7.19 -17.79
C GLU A 121 8.97 8.13 -18.75
N THR A 122 9.71 8.90 -19.54
CA THR A 122 9.11 9.72 -20.59
C THR A 122 8.75 8.84 -21.77
N GLY A 123 7.50 8.87 -22.21
CA GLY A 123 7.04 8.16 -23.40
C GLY A 123 5.59 8.50 -23.75
N GLU A 124 5.11 7.90 -24.84
CA GLU A 124 3.71 7.93 -25.23
C GLU A 124 3.00 6.70 -24.70
N TYR A 125 2.11 6.91 -23.73
CA TYR A 125 1.29 5.87 -23.14
C TYR A 125 -0.11 5.89 -23.77
N SER A 126 -0.72 4.72 -23.86
CA SER A 126 -2.07 4.54 -24.41
C SER A 126 -2.89 3.63 -23.52
N ASP A 127 -4.21 3.58 -23.69
CA ASP A 127 -5.04 2.68 -22.86
C ASP A 127 -4.67 1.19 -22.99
N ARG A 128 -4.02 0.81 -24.10
CA ARG A 128 -3.50 -0.54 -24.34
C ARG A 128 -2.13 -0.79 -23.69
N ALA A 129 -1.36 0.28 -23.48
CA ALA A 129 -0.05 0.27 -22.84
C ALA A 129 0.01 1.44 -21.85
N PRO A 130 -0.72 1.34 -20.72
CA PRO A 130 -0.87 2.45 -19.80
C PRO A 130 0.40 2.69 -19.00
N ALA A 131 0.63 3.95 -18.60
CA ALA A 131 1.77 4.32 -17.75
C ALA A 131 1.73 3.63 -16.38
N ILE A 132 0.52 3.41 -15.84
CA ILE A 132 0.30 2.64 -14.62
C ILE A 132 -0.69 1.52 -14.93
N SER A 133 -0.29 0.27 -14.77
CA SER A 133 -1.18 -0.87 -15.05
C SER A 133 -2.42 -0.87 -14.15
N SER A 134 -3.51 -1.50 -14.61
CA SER A 134 -4.76 -1.57 -13.84
C SER A 134 -4.59 -2.25 -12.46
N LEU A 135 -3.70 -3.25 -12.37
CA LEU A 135 -3.39 -3.91 -11.10
C LEU A 135 -2.69 -2.93 -10.12
N ARG A 136 -1.75 -2.13 -10.64
CA ARG A 136 -1.06 -1.10 -9.83
C ARG A 136 -2.00 0.01 -9.40
N ARG A 137 -2.89 0.49 -10.26
CA ARG A 137 -3.88 1.51 -9.89
C ARG A 137 -4.78 1.04 -8.74
N ASN A 138 -5.22 -0.23 -8.76
CA ASN A 138 -6.00 -0.82 -7.66
C ASN A 138 -5.21 -0.85 -6.35
N LEU A 139 -3.96 -1.32 -6.39
CA LEU A 139 -3.09 -1.34 -5.20
C LEU A 139 -2.82 0.07 -4.65
N GLN A 140 -2.54 1.03 -5.53
CA GLN A 140 -2.34 2.43 -5.16
C GLN A 140 -3.60 3.01 -4.52
N ALA A 141 -4.79 2.71 -5.05
CA ALA A 141 -6.06 3.18 -4.49
C ALA A 141 -6.33 2.62 -3.07
N GLU A 142 -5.99 1.35 -2.82
CA GLU A 142 -6.06 0.72 -1.49
C GLU A 142 -4.98 1.26 -0.54
N THR A 143 -3.76 1.49 -1.03
CA THR A 143 -2.66 2.08 -0.25
C THR A 143 -3.00 3.48 0.21
N LEU A 144 -3.58 4.30 -0.68
CA LEU A 144 -4.08 5.63 -0.33
C LEU A 144 -5.20 5.57 0.72
N SER A 145 -6.11 4.61 0.60
CA SER A 145 -7.17 4.38 1.59
C SER A 145 -6.58 4.02 2.96
N ALA A 146 -5.60 3.12 2.99
CA ALA A 146 -4.94 2.68 4.23
C ALA A 146 -4.14 3.80 4.89
N LEU A 147 -3.35 4.56 4.11
CA LEU A 147 -2.63 5.74 4.60
C LEU A 147 -3.58 6.83 5.08
N GLY A 148 -4.71 7.02 4.40
CA GLY A 148 -5.76 7.96 4.81
C GLY A 148 -6.39 7.59 6.14
N LYS A 149 -6.71 6.32 6.36
CA LYS A 149 -7.20 5.83 7.66
C LYS A 149 -6.18 6.06 8.77
N LEU A 150 -4.90 5.78 8.49
CA LEU A 150 -3.80 6.01 9.43
C LEU A 150 -3.64 7.51 9.78
N ALA A 151 -3.71 8.38 8.77
CA ALA A 151 -3.67 9.85 8.90
C ALA A 151 -4.84 10.43 9.70
N LEU A 152 -6.02 9.81 9.62
CA LEU A 152 -7.20 10.18 10.41
C LEU A 152 -7.20 9.55 11.82
N GLY A 153 -6.18 8.76 12.16
CA GLY A 153 -6.10 8.06 13.45
C GLY A 153 -7.04 6.86 13.58
N VAL A 154 -7.68 6.43 12.48
CA VAL A 154 -8.55 5.25 12.42
C VAL A 154 -7.67 4.01 12.24
N GLY A 155 -7.25 3.42 13.36
CA GLY A 155 -6.43 2.20 13.35
C GLY A 155 -7.22 1.01 12.81
N SER A 156 -6.70 0.37 11.76
CA SER A 156 -7.19 -0.93 11.27
C SER A 156 -6.60 -2.02 12.16
N ARG A 157 -7.42 -2.81 12.86
CA ARG A 157 -6.97 -4.06 13.51
C ARG A 157 -7.29 -5.24 12.62
N ILE A 158 -6.28 -6.08 12.35
CA ILE A 158 -6.52 -7.41 11.79
C ILE A 158 -7.12 -8.29 12.90
N THR A 159 -8.43 -8.56 12.85
CA THR A 159 -9.09 -9.53 13.72
C THR A 159 -9.09 -10.91 13.06
N LEU A 160 -7.97 -11.62 13.14
CA LEU A 160 -7.90 -13.04 12.74
C LEU A 160 -8.29 -14.00 13.88
N SER A 161 -8.91 -13.52 14.96
CA SER A 161 -9.42 -14.36 16.05
C SER A 161 -10.68 -13.79 16.68
N SER A 162 -11.70 -14.63 16.86
CA SER A 162 -13.00 -14.36 17.49
C SER A 162 -12.96 -14.14 19.02
N VAL A 163 -11.78 -13.84 19.59
CA VAL A 163 -11.60 -13.55 21.01
C VAL A 163 -10.75 -12.30 21.19
N SER A 164 -11.40 -11.15 21.42
CA SER A 164 -10.71 -9.90 21.76
C SER A 164 -11.24 -9.36 23.09
N PHE A 165 -10.65 -9.82 24.20
CA PHE A 165 -10.94 -9.37 25.57
C PHE A 165 -10.29 -8.00 25.94
N SER A 166 -10.02 -7.14 24.97
CA SER A 166 -9.54 -5.78 25.25
C SER A 166 -9.82 -4.83 24.09
N SER A 167 -11.09 -4.45 23.97
CA SER A 167 -11.51 -3.29 23.18
C SER A 167 -11.04 -2.00 23.87
N ARG A 168 -9.77 -1.65 23.71
CA ARG A 168 -9.34 -0.25 23.68
C ARG A 168 -9.16 0.09 22.22
N SER A 169 -9.88 1.10 21.72
CA SER A 169 -9.69 1.62 20.37
C SER A 169 -8.19 1.88 20.17
N SER A 170 -7.57 1.18 19.23
CA SER A 170 -6.11 1.28 19.02
C SER A 170 -5.87 2.53 18.20
N VAL A 171 -5.93 3.70 18.84
CA VAL A 171 -5.52 4.97 18.24
C VAL A 171 -4.12 4.78 17.71
N ALA A 172 -3.91 5.09 16.42
CA ALA A 172 -2.58 5.03 15.83
C ALA A 172 -1.62 5.90 16.66
N ALA A 173 -0.39 5.42 16.89
CA ALA A 173 0.61 6.23 17.58
C ALA A 173 0.72 7.61 16.90
N PRO A 174 0.76 8.74 17.66
CA PRO A 174 0.78 10.08 17.08
C PRO A 174 1.83 10.25 15.98
N ASP A 175 3.00 9.66 16.16
CA ASP A 175 4.08 9.66 15.18
C ASP A 175 3.69 8.96 13.86
N ALA A 176 2.99 7.83 13.93
CA ALA A 176 2.53 7.11 12.74
C ALA A 176 1.51 7.92 11.93
N ARG A 177 0.64 8.67 12.62
CA ARG A 177 -0.30 9.62 11.99
C ARG A 177 0.47 10.74 11.28
N SER A 178 1.40 11.39 11.97
CA SER A 178 2.21 12.46 11.38
C SER A 178 3.04 11.98 10.19
N LEU A 179 3.62 10.78 10.26
CA LEU A 179 4.35 10.17 9.16
C LEU A 179 3.44 9.83 7.97
N ALA A 180 2.23 9.33 8.20
CA ALA A 180 1.26 9.09 7.14
C ALA A 180 0.91 10.38 6.39
N ASN A 181 0.61 11.47 7.11
CA ASN A 181 0.36 12.78 6.54
C ASN A 181 1.55 13.30 5.73
N TYR A 182 2.76 13.12 6.25
CA TYR A 182 3.98 13.48 5.56
C TYR A 182 4.10 12.75 4.21
N GLN A 183 3.86 11.42 4.19
CA GLN A 183 3.89 10.65 2.95
C GLN A 183 2.78 11.05 1.98
N LEU A 184 1.55 11.29 2.46
CA LEU A 184 0.44 11.75 1.63
C LEU A 184 0.76 13.10 0.95
N LYS A 185 1.29 14.07 1.70
CA LYS A 185 1.73 15.37 1.13
C LYS A 185 2.87 15.21 0.14
N ARG A 186 3.83 14.32 0.42
CA ARG A 186 4.96 14.03 -0.49
C ARG A 186 4.47 13.41 -1.79
N LEU A 187 3.58 12.42 -1.71
CA LEU A 187 2.95 11.78 -2.86
C LEU A 187 2.19 12.79 -3.70
N GLN A 188 1.33 13.62 -3.08
CA GLN A 188 0.56 14.64 -3.79
C GLN A 188 1.46 15.60 -4.58
N LYS A 189 2.54 16.09 -3.96
CA LYS A 189 3.51 16.98 -4.64
C LYS A 189 4.10 16.31 -5.87
N GLN A 190 4.44 15.03 -5.78
CA GLN A 190 5.01 14.30 -6.91
C GLN A 190 3.97 14.05 -8.01
N VAL A 191 2.74 13.67 -7.66
CA VAL A 191 1.65 13.47 -8.63
C VAL A 191 1.34 14.77 -9.38
N VAL A 192 1.25 15.90 -8.68
CA VAL A 192 1.05 17.22 -9.32
C VAL A 192 2.19 17.55 -10.27
N LYS A 193 3.43 17.21 -9.92
CA LYS A 193 4.59 17.41 -10.80
C LYS A 193 4.46 16.58 -12.08
N VAL A 194 4.10 15.31 -11.97
CA VAL A 194 3.89 14.41 -13.12
C VAL A 194 2.78 14.92 -14.04
N LEU A 195 1.62 15.31 -13.50
CA LEU A 195 0.51 15.82 -14.30
C LEU A 195 0.90 17.11 -15.04
N LYS A 196 1.55 18.06 -14.35
CA LYS A 196 2.05 19.29 -14.98
C LYS A 196 3.06 19.02 -16.09
N GLN A 197 3.92 18.02 -15.91
CA GLN A 197 4.86 17.59 -16.96
C GLN A 197 4.11 17.01 -18.17
N SER A 198 3.06 16.22 -17.95
CA SER A 198 2.27 15.65 -19.05
C SER A 198 1.45 16.69 -19.84
N GLU A 199 1.07 17.81 -19.22
CA GLU A 199 0.27 18.87 -19.85
C GLU A 199 1.09 19.86 -20.68
N GLN A 200 2.42 19.86 -20.55
CA GLN A 200 3.29 20.77 -21.30
C GLN A 200 3.34 20.37 -22.78
N LYS A 201 3.04 21.30 -23.69
CA LYS A 201 3.07 21.07 -25.15
C LYS A 201 4.45 20.63 -25.70
N SER A 202 5.52 20.90 -24.97
CA SER A 202 6.90 20.51 -25.30
C SER A 202 7.35 19.22 -24.59
N SER A 203 6.47 18.59 -23.83
CA SER A 203 6.75 17.37 -23.08
C SER A 203 6.74 16.14 -23.98
N LYS A 204 7.69 15.24 -23.75
CA LYS A 204 7.72 13.90 -24.35
C LYS A 204 6.88 12.87 -23.57
N LEU A 205 6.10 13.32 -22.59
CA LEU A 205 5.27 12.47 -21.74
C LEU A 205 3.80 12.67 -22.09
N VAL A 206 3.20 11.67 -22.73
CA VAL A 206 1.77 11.62 -23.00
C VAL A 206 1.19 10.49 -22.15
N LEU A 207 0.34 10.84 -21.18
CA LEU A 207 -0.32 9.86 -20.31
C LEU A 207 -1.59 9.32 -20.96
N ASP A 208 -1.90 8.05 -20.70
CA ASP A 208 -3.20 7.47 -21.01
C ASP A 208 -4.32 8.05 -20.12
N ASP A 209 -5.55 8.00 -20.61
CA ASP A 209 -6.71 8.60 -19.94
C ASP A 209 -6.96 7.95 -18.57
N ALA A 210 -6.79 6.62 -18.49
CA ALA A 210 -6.99 5.88 -17.24
C ALA A 210 -5.95 6.25 -16.16
N THR A 211 -4.68 6.39 -16.54
CA THR A 211 -3.63 6.86 -15.63
C THR A 211 -3.88 8.30 -15.21
N ARG A 212 -4.21 9.20 -16.15
CA ARG A 212 -4.49 10.61 -15.84
C ARG A 212 -5.64 10.74 -14.84
N ALA A 213 -6.78 10.08 -15.11
CA ALA A 213 -7.94 10.10 -14.23
C ALA A 213 -7.63 9.53 -12.83
N HIS A 214 -6.81 8.49 -12.76
CA HIS A 214 -6.35 7.92 -11.49
C HIS A 214 -5.48 8.89 -10.69
N LEU A 215 -4.49 9.53 -11.32
CA LEU A 215 -3.62 10.51 -10.66
C LEU A 215 -4.41 11.74 -10.17
N GLU A 216 -5.37 12.24 -10.95
CA GLU A 216 -6.28 13.30 -10.51
C GLU A 216 -7.17 12.86 -9.34
N SER A 217 -7.64 11.61 -9.34
CA SER A 217 -8.36 11.02 -8.21
C SER A 217 -7.49 10.93 -6.94
N VAL A 218 -6.21 10.57 -7.08
CA VAL A 218 -5.25 10.55 -5.97
C VAL A 218 -5.12 11.93 -5.33
N ILE A 219 -4.93 12.99 -6.13
CA ILE A 219 -4.85 14.37 -5.61
C ILE A 219 -6.11 14.73 -4.83
N ARG A 220 -7.30 14.54 -5.43
CA ARG A 220 -8.58 14.87 -4.79
C ARG A 220 -8.78 14.14 -3.47
N ARG A 221 -8.43 12.85 -3.42
CA ARG A 221 -8.56 12.03 -2.20
C ARG A 221 -7.56 12.47 -1.13
N VAL A 222 -6.32 12.78 -1.48
CA VAL A 222 -5.33 13.31 -0.52
C VAL A 222 -5.81 14.64 0.06
N ASP A 223 -6.30 15.56 -0.77
CA ASP A 223 -6.85 16.83 -0.29
C ASP A 223 -8.02 16.64 0.67
N ALA A 224 -8.94 15.73 0.36
CA ALA A 224 -10.06 15.41 1.24
C ALA A 224 -9.60 14.85 2.59
N ILE A 225 -8.60 13.96 2.59
CA ILE A 225 -8.03 13.39 3.83
C ILE A 225 -7.38 14.48 4.67
N LEU A 226 -6.52 15.32 4.07
CA LEU A 226 -5.80 16.37 4.79
C LEU A 226 -6.75 17.44 5.35
N ARG A 227 -7.85 17.76 4.64
CA ARG A 227 -8.88 18.67 5.16
C ARG A 227 -9.67 18.04 6.32
N ALA A 228 -10.09 16.79 6.18
CA ALA A 228 -10.81 16.07 7.22
C ALA A 228 -9.96 15.95 8.50
N GLU A 229 -8.65 15.73 8.34
CA GLU A 229 -7.71 15.71 9.46
C GLU A 229 -7.79 17.01 10.29
N ILE A 230 -7.70 18.17 9.62
CA ILE A 230 -7.75 19.49 10.27
C ILE A 230 -9.04 19.64 11.08
N MET A 231 -10.18 19.20 10.51
CA MET A 231 -11.48 19.25 11.19
C MET A 231 -11.54 18.34 12.42
N THR A 232 -10.95 17.14 12.35
CA THR A 232 -10.90 16.20 13.49
C THR A 232 -9.89 16.59 14.57
N SER A 233 -8.91 17.44 14.23
CA SER A 233 -7.90 17.95 15.17
C SER A 233 -8.28 19.28 15.82
N ALA A 234 -9.37 19.92 15.38
CA ALA A 234 -9.90 21.13 16.00
C ALA A 234 -10.59 20.76 17.33
N PRO A 235 -10.34 21.52 18.42
CA PRO A 235 -10.88 21.24 19.76
C PRO A 235 -12.39 21.42 19.86
#